data_AF-A0A355PM62-F1
#
_entry.id   AF-A0A355PM62-F1
#
_cell.length_a   1.000
_cell.length_b   1.000
_cell.length_c   1.000
_cell.angle_alpha   90.00
_cell.angle_beta   90.00
_cell.angle_gamma   90.00
#
_symmetry.space_group_name_H-M   'P 1'
#
loop_
_entity.id
_entity.type
_entity.pdbx_description
1 polymer ?
#
loop_
_entity_poly.entity_id
_entity_poly.type
_entity_poly.pdbx_seq_one_letter_code
_entity_poly.pdbx_strand_id
1 'polypeptide(L)' 'MNICDCKKLGFVGDVEFDPETGCITHLIVPGPGCLCGIFGREKEYIIPFKNVCQIGSDIILVEVKKLKDIEKPCKCE' A
#
# COMPACT_ATOMS: atom_id res chain seq x y z
N MET A 1 7.42 -4.65 -2.75
CA MET A 1 8.18 -5.50 -1.83
C MET A 1 8.89 -4.60 -0.84
N ASN A 2 8.81 -4.92 0.45
CA ASN A 2 9.48 -4.16 1.49
C ASN A 2 10.96 -4.54 1.56
N ILE A 3 11.86 -3.57 1.47
CA ILE A 3 13.30 -3.83 1.51
C ILE A 3 13.81 -4.20 2.91
N CYS A 4 13.06 -3.85 3.96
CA CYS A 4 13.47 -4.13 5.34
C CYS A 4 13.37 -5.61 5.72
N ASP A 5 12.38 -6.33 5.17
CA ASP A 5 12.06 -7.71 5.54
C ASP A 5 11.76 -8.63 4.34
N CYS A 6 11.96 -8.13 3.11
CA CYS A 6 11.69 -8.82 1.85
C CYS A 6 10.23 -9.30 1.67
N LYS A 7 9.28 -8.81 2.48
CA LYS A 7 7.88 -9.24 2.36
C LYS A 7 7.20 -8.59 1.16
N LYS A 8 6.37 -9.37 0.46
CA LYS A 8 5.42 -8.86 -0.53
C LYS A 8 4.21 -8.29 0.21
N LEU A 9 3.96 -6.99 0.04
CA LEU A 9 2.84 -6.28 0.67
C LEU A 9 1.52 -6.49 -0.07
N GLY A 10 1.57 -6.77 -1.38
CA GLY A 10 0.41 -6.95 -2.24
C GLY A 10 0.68 -6.42 -3.64
N PHE A 11 -0.39 -6.14 -4.38
CA PHE A 11 -0.37 -5.43 -5.66
C PHE A 11 -0.96 -4.03 -5.45
N VAL A 12 -0.44 -3.02 -6.15
CA VAL A 12 -1.04 -1.67 -6.10
C VAL A 12 -2.43 -1.75 -6.69
N GLY A 13 -3.44 -1.40 -5.90
CA GLY A 13 -4.84 -1.34 -6.31
C GLY A 13 -5.23 0.04 -6.80
N ASP A 14 -4.71 1.08 -6.15
CA ASP A 14 -5.02 2.48 -6.46
C ASP A 14 -3.87 3.43 -6.06
N VAL A 15 -3.96 4.70 -6.47
CA VAL A 15 -3.02 5.77 -6.13
C VAL A 15 -3.77 7.02 -5.69
N GLU A 16 -3.27 7.66 -4.64
CA GLU A 16 -3.70 9.00 -4.26
C GLU A 16 -2.74 10.01 -4.89
N PHE A 17 -3.28 11.11 -5.42
CA PHE A 17 -2.49 12.20 -6.00
C PHE A 17 -3.02 13.55 -5.54
N ASP A 18 -2.13 14.53 -5.49
CA ASP A 18 -2.48 15.92 -5.24
C ASP A 18 -3.16 16.49 -6.51
N PRO A 19 -4.41 16.98 -6.42
CA PRO A 19 -5.17 17.41 -7.60
C PRO A 19 -4.67 18.73 -8.19
N GLU A 20 -3.91 19.53 -7.45
CA GLU A 20 -3.37 20.81 -7.93
C GLU A 20 -2.04 20.58 -8.67
N THR A 21 -1.18 19.70 -8.15
CA THR A 21 0.16 19.46 -8.70
C THR A 21 0.25 18.24 -9.62
N GLY A 22 -0.71 17.30 -9.52
CA GLY A 22 -0.66 16.00 -10.19
C GLY A 22 0.35 15.02 -9.61
N CYS A 23 1.03 15.35 -8.50
CA CYS A 23 2.02 14.48 -7.88
C CYS A 23 1.35 13.34 -7.11
N ILE A 24 1.84 12.10 -7.29
CA ILE A 24 1.40 10.95 -6.50
C ILE A 24 1.86 11.14 -5.04
N THR A 25 0.93 11.02 -4.11
CA THR A 25 1.19 11.17 -2.66
C THR A 25 1.24 9.82 -1.96
N HIS A 26 0.39 8.87 -2.35
CA HIS A 26 0.33 7.53 -1.76
C HIS A 26 0.05 6.44 -2.79
N LEU A 27 0.59 5.24 -2.54
CA LEU A 27 0.16 4.00 -3.18
C LEU A 27 -0.79 3.26 -2.24
N ILE A 28 -1.92 2.80 -2.76
CA ILE A 28 -2.91 2.03 -2.01
C ILE A 28 -2.76 0.56 -2.43
N VAL A 29 -2.37 -0.27 -1.45
CA VAL A 29 -2.20 -1.71 -1.65
C VAL A 29 -3.24 -2.43 -0.78
N PRO A 30 -4.18 -3.20 -1.36
CA PRO A 30 -5.13 -3.99 -0.59
C PRO A 30 -4.39 -4.91 0.39
N GLY A 31 -4.77 -4.86 1.66
CA GLY A 31 -4.19 -5.69 2.70
C GLY A 31 -4.62 -7.16 2.57
N PRO A 32 -3.99 -8.05 3.34
CA PRO A 32 -4.40 -9.45 3.40
C PRO A 32 -5.88 -9.57 3.80
N GLY A 33 -6.66 -10.29 3.01
CA GLY A 33 -8.08 -10.54 3.31
C GLY A 33 -8.26 -11.39 4.57
N CYS A 34 -9.33 -11.16 5.33
CA CYS A 34 -9.73 -12.06 6.41
C CYS A 34 -10.13 -13.43 5.84
N LEU A 35 -9.77 -14.50 6.56
CA LEU A 35 -10.20 -15.86 6.23
C LEU A 35 -11.74 -15.92 6.11
N CYS A 36 -12.21 -16.59 5.06
CA CYS A 36 -13.60 -17.01 4.86
C CYS A 36 -14.64 -15.95 4.45
N GLY A 37 -14.32 -14.86 3.75
CA GLY A 37 -15.30 -14.13 2.91
C GLY A 37 -16.55 -13.52 3.59
N ILE A 38 -16.74 -13.70 4.90
CA ILE A 38 -17.90 -13.26 5.67
C ILE A 38 -17.61 -11.93 6.39
N PHE A 39 -16.34 -11.51 6.47
CA PHE A 39 -15.90 -10.31 7.21
C PHE A 39 -15.22 -9.21 6.36
N GLY A 40 -15.43 -9.20 5.04
CA GLY A 40 -14.92 -8.12 4.17
C GLY A 40 -13.38 -7.98 4.13
N ARG A 41 -12.88 -7.15 3.21
CA ARG A 41 -11.48 -6.71 3.24
C ARG A 41 -11.40 -5.60 4.28
N GLU A 42 -10.88 -5.89 5.47
CA GLU A 42 -10.89 -4.89 6.54
C GLU A 42 -9.73 -3.90 6.45
N LYS A 43 -8.68 -4.15 5.65
CA LYS A 43 -7.42 -3.42 5.76
C LYS A 43 -6.77 -3.11 4.42
N GLU A 44 -6.15 -1.96 4.34
CA GLU A 44 -5.33 -1.49 3.23
C GLU A 44 -4.00 -0.94 3.75
N TYR A 45 -2.98 -1.01 2.92
CA TYR A 45 -1.70 -0.36 3.15
C TYR A 45 -1.65 0.93 2.36
N ILE A 46 -1.58 2.06 3.08
CA ILE A 46 -1.43 3.39 2.51
C ILE A 46 0.05 3.77 2.59
N ILE A 47 0.77 3.57 1.49
CA ILE A 47 2.23 3.72 1.43
C ILE A 47 2.55 5.13 0.91
N PRO A 48 3.15 6.02 1.73
CA PRO A 48 3.57 7.34 1.25
C PRO A 48 4.58 7.22 0.11
N PHE A 49 4.44 8.03 -0.93
CA PHE A 49 5.32 7.96 -2.09
C PHE A 49 6.79 8.21 -1.72
N LYS A 50 7.05 9.01 -0.67
CA LYS A 50 8.40 9.21 -0.09
C LYS A 50 9.07 7.93 0.42
N ASN A 51 8.31 6.86 0.67
CA ASN A 51 8.83 5.56 1.08
C ASN A 51 9.10 4.63 -0.10
N VAL A 52 8.78 5.04 -1.33
CA VAL A 52 9.12 4.31 -2.55
C VAL A 52 10.60 4.52 -2.84
N CYS A 53 11.35 3.42 -2.88
CA CYS A 53 12.77 3.45 -3.16
C CYS A 53 13.05 3.29 -4.66
N GLN A 54 12.25 2.45 -5.33
CA GLN A 54 12.42 2.15 -6.74
C GLN A 54 11.11 1.64 -7.36
N ILE A 55 10.82 2.08 -8.58
CA ILE A 55 9.75 1.54 -9.41
C ILE A 55 10.40 0.82 -10.58
N GLY A 56 10.30 -0.51 -10.61
CA GLY A 56 10.62 -1.34 -11.76
C GLY A 56 9.38 -1.59 -12.62
N SER A 57 9.58 -2.24 -13.77
CA SER A 57 8.49 -2.67 -14.65
C SER A 57 7.57 -3.73 -14.04
N ASP A 58 8.07 -4.50 -13.07
CA ASP A 58 7.34 -5.59 -12.41
C ASP A 58 7.20 -5.37 -10.89
N ILE A 59 8.21 -4.77 -10.26
CA ILE A 59 8.28 -4.65 -8.80
C ILE A 59 8.51 -3.20 -8.35
N ILE A 60 7.73 -2.79 -7.35
CA ILE A 60 7.96 -1.56 -6.60
C ILE A 60 8.64 -1.92 -5.28
N LEU A 61 9.80 -1.34 -5.02
CA LEU A 61 10.52 -1.48 -3.75
C LEU A 61 10.16 -0.32 -2.83
N VAL A 62 9.84 -0.64 -1.59
CA VAL A 62 9.45 0.34 -0.57
C VAL A 62 10.22 0.09 0.73
N GLU A 63 10.48 1.15 1.50
CA GLU A 63 11.06 1.05 2.84
C GLU A 63 9.96 1.27 3.89
N VAL A 64 9.53 0.20 4.55
CA VAL A 64 8.51 0.26 5.61
C VAL A 64 9.06 -0.41 6.86
N LYS A 65 9.42 0.41 7.86
CA LYS A 65 9.99 -0.06 9.13
C LYS A 65 8.96 -0.75 10.03
N LYS A 66 7.71 -0.27 10.02
CA LYS A 66 6.61 -0.79 10.83
C LYS A 66 5.35 -0.84 9.96
N LEU A 67 4.89 -2.06 9.68
CA LEU A 67 3.69 -2.31 8.87
C LEU A 67 2.43 -1.62 9.43
N LYS A 68 2.29 -1.59 10.76
CA LYS A 68 1.19 -0.91 11.45
C LYS A 68 1.09 0.59 11.18
N ASP A 69 2.18 1.24 10.76
CA ASP A 69 2.20 2.69 10.52
C ASP A 69 1.52 3.04 9.19
N ILE A 70 1.41 2.06 8.28
CA ILE A 70 0.77 2.21 6.96
C ILE A 70 -0.56 1.45 6.85
N GLU A 71 -0.88 0.60 7.82
CA GLU A 71 -2.14 -0.18 7.84
C GLU A 71 -3.31 0.70 8.25
N LYS A 72 -4.34 0.76 7.40
CA LYS A 72 -5.59 1.50 7.63
C LYS A 72 -6.78 0.58 7.41
N PRO A 73 -7.90 0.81 8.12
CA PRO A 73 -9.13 0.10 7.80
C PRO A 73 -9.57 0.46 6.39
N CYS A 74 -10.02 -0.52 5.61
CA CYS A 74 -10.59 -0.30 4.29
C CYS A 74 -11.80 0.62 4.44
N LYS A 75 -11.81 1.74 3.71
CA LYS A 75 -12.97 2.62 3.68
C LYS A 75 -13.96 2.04 2.67
N CYS A 76 -15.16 1.70 3.13
CA CYS A 76 -16.30 1.49 2.24
C CYS A 76 -16.97 2.85 2.06
N GLU A 77 -16.71 3.52 0.95
CA GLU A 77 -17.51 4.67 0.49
C GLU A 77 -18.71 4.19 -0.33
#